data_AF-A0A5M4FDJ9-F1
#
_entry.id   AF-A0A5M4FDJ9-F1
#
_cell.length_a   1.000
_cell.length_b   1.000
_cell.length_c   1.000
_cell.angle_alpha   90.00
_cell.angle_beta   90.00
_cell.angle_gamma   90.00
#
_symmetry.space_group_name_H-M   'P 1'
#
loop_
_entity.id
_entity.type
_entity.pdbx_description
1 polymer ?
#
loop_
_entity_poly.entity_id
_entity_poly.type
_entity_poly.pdbx_seq_one_letter_code
_entity_poly.pdbx_strand_id
1 'polypeptide(L)'
;MIAIVTILLAFPLGFFLRSHLAANLAYAIAYLWAFVFQGLYLTRMWVGGDDSAFPKDPDTIPVGYGLVCCAIFAVGFGLVALGHRVASRRRSRMPAVA
;
A
#
# COMPACT_ATOMS: atom_id res chain seq x y z
N MET A 1 2.33 -4.68 -8.51
CA MET A 1 2.46 -5.44 -7.25
C MET A 1 1.98 -4.62 -6.04
N ILE A 2 2.46 -3.37 -5.88
CA ILE A 2 2.07 -2.49 -4.77
C ILE A 2 0.56 -2.26 -4.63
N ALA A 3 -0.18 -2.18 -5.74
CA ALA A 3 -1.63 -2.01 -5.73
C ALA A 3 -2.35 -3.24 -5.15
N ILE A 4 -1.90 -4.44 -5.51
CA ILE A 4 -2.46 -5.72 -5.02
C ILE A 4 -2.25 -5.80 -3.50
N VAL A 5 -1.03 -5.55 -3.04
CA VAL A 5 -0.68 -5.53 -1.60
C VAL A 5 -1.52 -4.50 -0.85
N THR A 6 -1.73 -3.32 -1.45
CA THR A 6 -2.57 -2.27 -0.86
C THR A 6 -4.02 -2.72 -0.71
N ILE A 7 -4.63 -3.27 -1.76
CA ILE A 7 -6.02 -3.74 -1.71
C ILE A 7 -6.20 -4.88 -0.71
N LEU A 8 -5.27 -5.85 -0.71
CA LEU A 8 -5.36 -7.04 0.13
C LEU A 8 -5.05 -6.78 1.61
N LEU A 9 -4.16 -5.84 1.92
CA LEU A 9 -3.68 -5.65 3.30
C LEU A 9 -4.24 -4.40 3.96
N ALA A 10 -4.42 -3.29 3.25
CA ALA A 10 -4.73 -2.01 3.89
C ALA A 10 -6.04 -2.07 4.70
N PHE A 11 -7.13 -2.52 4.07
CA PHE A 11 -8.41 -2.61 4.76
C PHE A 11 -8.42 -3.67 5.87
N PRO A 12 -7.96 -4.93 5.65
CA PRO A 12 -7.91 -5.93 6.71
C PRO A 12 -7.03 -5.53 7.90
N LEU A 13 -5.86 -4.93 7.67
CA LEU A 13 -5.00 -4.45 8.76
C LEU A 13 -5.71 -3.41 9.62
N GLY A 14 -6.38 -2.43 8.99
CA GLY A 14 -7.20 -1.45 9.71
C GLY A 14 -8.34 -2.09 10.49
N PHE A 15 -8.97 -3.12 9.92
CA PHE A 15 -10.12 -3.78 10.52
C PHE A 15 -9.74 -4.69 11.72
N PHE A 16 -8.71 -5.52 11.58
CA PHE A 16 -8.35 -6.52 12.59
C PHE A 16 -7.47 -5.96 13.70
N LEU A 17 -6.57 -5.01 13.41
CA LEU A 17 -5.67 -4.48 14.43
C LEU A 17 -6.38 -3.50 15.36
N ARG A 18 -6.10 -3.63 16.67
CA ARG A 18 -6.68 -2.76 17.70
C ARG A 18 -6.02 -1.39 17.74
N SER A 19 -4.73 -1.30 17.41
CA SER A 19 -3.97 -0.05 17.35
C SER A 19 -3.90 0.47 15.91
N HIS A 20 -4.38 1.70 15.71
CA HIS A 20 -4.31 2.39 14.40
C HIS A 20 -2.85 2.62 13.97
N LEU A 21 -1.96 2.93 14.92
CA LEU A 21 -0.53 3.11 14.66
C LEU A 21 0.10 1.79 14.18
N ALA A 22 -0.22 0.67 14.83
CA ALA A 22 0.28 -0.64 14.44
C ALA A 22 -0.22 -1.03 13.04
N ALA A 23 -1.49 -0.72 12.71
CA ALA A 23 -2.06 -0.97 11.39
C ALA A 23 -1.35 -0.17 10.29
N ASN A 24 -1.09 1.11 10.53
CA ASN A 24 -0.37 1.98 9.61
C ASN A 24 1.09 1.53 9.41
N LEU A 25 1.78 1.18 10.49
CA LEU A 25 3.16 0.66 10.42
C LEU A 25 3.23 -0.67 9.65
N ALA A 26 2.35 -1.62 9.97
CA ALA A 26 2.30 -2.90 9.28
C ALA A 26 2.01 -2.73 7.78
N TYR A 27 1.06 -1.84 7.44
CA TYR A 27 0.76 -1.49 6.06
C TYR A 27 1.98 -0.87 5.37
N ALA A 28 2.63 0.12 5.99
CA ALA A 28 3.78 0.80 5.42
C ALA A 28 4.96 -0.16 5.16
N ILE A 29 5.24 -1.07 6.09
CA ILE A 29 6.28 -2.11 5.93
C ILE A 29 5.94 -3.03 4.75
N ALA A 30 4.70 -3.54 4.68
CA ALA A 30 4.28 -4.42 3.59
C ALA A 30 4.30 -3.70 2.23
N TYR A 31 3.89 -2.43 2.20
CA TYR A 31 3.94 -1.58 1.01
C TYR A 31 5.38 -1.35 0.54
N LEU A 32 6.29 -0.97 1.46
CA LEU A 32 7.70 -0.75 1.15
C LEU A 32 8.38 -2.02 0.63
N TRP A 33 8.12 -3.15 1.27
CA TRP A 33 8.60 -4.45 0.79
C TRP A 33 8.14 -4.71 -0.65
N ALA A 34 6.85 -4.49 -0.93
CA ALA A 34 6.30 -4.68 -2.27
C ALA A 34 6.87 -3.67 -3.28
N PHE A 35 7.11 -2.44 -2.86
CA PHE A 35 7.69 -1.40 -3.71
C PHE A 35 9.12 -1.76 -4.12
N VAL A 36 9.94 -2.25 -3.19
CA VAL A 36 11.32 -2.70 -3.46
C VAL A 36 11.35 -3.83 -4.48
N PHE A 37 10.56 -4.90 -4.25
CA PHE A 37 10.51 -6.02 -5.19
C PHE A 37 9.94 -5.62 -6.56
N GLN A 38 8.94 -4.74 -6.59
CA GLN A 38 8.42 -4.20 -7.85
C GLN A 38 9.50 -3.45 -8.61
N GLY A 39 10.31 -2.63 -7.92
CA GLY A 39 11.47 -1.97 -8.51
C GLY A 39 12.45 -2.97 -9.14
N LEU A 40 12.83 -4.03 -8.40
CA LEU A 40 13.72 -5.08 -8.91
C LEU A 40 13.18 -5.75 -10.19
N TYR A 41 11.88 -6.07 -10.23
CA TYR A 41 11.26 -6.67 -11.41
C TYR A 41 11.22 -5.71 -12.59
N LEU A 42 10.83 -4.45 -12.38
CA LEU A 42 10.78 -3.44 -13.43
C LEU A 42 12.16 -3.13 -13.98
N THR A 43 13.20 -3.06 -13.13
CA THR A 43 14.58 -2.88 -13.58
C THR A 43 15.05 -4.07 -14.41
N ARG A 44 14.71 -5.30 -14.02
CA ARG A 44 15.01 -6.50 -14.81
C ARG A 44 14.30 -6.48 -16.17
N MET A 45 13.04 -6.05 -16.23
CA MET A 45 12.28 -5.91 -17.47
C MET A 45 12.87 -4.84 -18.38
N TRP A 46 13.27 -3.70 -17.81
CA TRP A 46 13.93 -2.61 -18.52
C TRP A 46 15.26 -3.04 -19.16
N VAL A 47 16.10 -3.78 -18.42
CA VAL A 47 17.31 -4.41 -18.98
C VAL A 47 16.98 -5.40 -20.11
N GLY A 48 15.81 -6.04 -20.04
CA GLY A 48 15.27 -6.91 -21.08
C GLY A 48 14.68 -6.17 -22.29
N GLY A 49 14.67 -4.84 -22.29
CA GLY A 49 14.18 -3.99 -23.39
C GLY A 49 12.72 -3.52 -23.25
N ASP A 50 12.08 -3.73 -22.10
CA ASP A 50 10.74 -3.19 -21.82
C ASP A 50 10.84 -1.80 -21.17
N ASP A 51 10.60 -0.77 -21.98
CA ASP A 51 10.70 0.65 -21.60
C ASP A 51 9.35 1.23 -21.09
N SER A 52 8.35 0.40 -20.81
CA SER A 52 7.00 0.86 -20.42
C SER A 52 6.94 1.58 -19.06
N ALA A 53 7.78 1.17 -18.12
CA ALA A 53 7.81 1.73 -16.76
C ALA A 53 8.99 2.67 -16.50
N PHE A 54 10.12 2.42 -17.15
CA PHE A 54 11.32 3.25 -17.07
C PHE A 54 11.68 3.75 -18.47
N PRO A 55 11.73 5.07 -18.69
CA PRO A 55 12.17 5.64 -19.96
C PRO A 55 13.55 5.12 -20.36
N LYS A 56 13.74 4.94 -21.66
CA LYS A 56 15.04 4.56 -22.24
C LYS A 56 16.08 5.67 -22.13
N ASP A 57 15.62 6.91 -22.13
CA ASP A 57 16.45 8.08 -21.93
C ASP A 57 16.85 8.19 -20.44
N PRO A 58 18.15 8.05 -20.11
CA PRO A 58 18.63 8.10 -18.73
C PRO A 58 18.47 9.47 -18.06
N ASP A 59 18.34 10.55 -18.84
CA ASP A 59 18.13 11.89 -18.30
C ASP A 59 16.65 12.17 -17.96
N THR A 60 15.75 11.29 -18.40
CA THR A 60 14.31 11.41 -18.12
C THR A 60 13.95 10.74 -16.79
N ILE A 61 13.75 11.55 -15.76
CA ILE A 61 13.29 11.07 -14.45
C ILE A 61 11.83 10.57 -14.56
N PRO A 62 11.50 9.34 -14.11
CA PRO A 62 10.16 8.77 -14.18
C PRO A 62 9.23 9.32 -13.08
N VAL A 63 8.99 10.63 -13.09
CA VAL A 63 8.16 11.34 -12.10
C VAL A 63 6.73 10.77 -12.06
N GLY A 64 6.16 10.39 -13.21
CA GLY A 64 4.83 9.79 -13.28
C GLY A 64 4.71 8.49 -12.49
N TYR A 65 5.71 7.61 -12.58
CA TYR A 65 5.74 6.36 -11.80
C TYR A 65 5.82 6.65 -10.29
N GLY A 66 6.70 7.57 -9.90
CA GLY A 66 6.81 8.02 -8.50
C GLY A 66 5.49 8.55 -7.96
N LEU A 67 4.81 9.40 -8.74
CA LEU A 67 3.54 10.01 -8.36
C LEU A 67 2.42 8.96 -8.22
N VAL A 68 2.35 7.98 -9.13
CA VAL A 68 1.43 6.84 -9.01
C VAL A 68 1.70 6.03 -7.75
N CYS A 69 2.97 5.77 -7.43
CA CYS A 69 3.33 5.07 -6.20
C CYS A 69 2.92 5.87 -4.95
N CYS A 70 3.17 7.18 -4.92
CA CYS A 70 2.74 8.05 -3.82
C CYS A 70 1.21 8.04 -3.66
N ALA A 71 0.46 8.10 -4.77
CA ALA A 71 -0.99 8.05 -4.74
C ALA A 71 -1.53 6.73 -4.17
N ILE A 72 -0.99 5.58 -4.61
CA ILE A 72 -1.40 4.27 -4.09
C ILE A 72 -1.09 4.16 -2.59
N PHE A 73 0.07 4.66 -2.16
CA PHE A 73 0.46 4.67 -0.75
C PHE A 73 -0.53 5.49 0.11
N ALA A 74 -0.92 6.68 -0.36
CA ALA A 74 -1.89 7.53 0.32
C ALA A 74 -3.28 6.87 0.40
N VAL A 75 -3.73 6.25 -0.71
CA VAL A 75 -5.00 5.50 -0.76
C VAL A 75 -5.00 4.37 0.26
N GLY A 76 -3.88 3.65 0.41
CA GLY A 76 -3.78 2.59 1.40
C GLY A 76 -3.93 3.06 2.84
N PHE A 77 -3.34 4.19 3.23
CA PHE A 77 -3.61 4.76 4.56
C PHE A 77 -5.10 5.13 4.75
N GLY A 78 -5.74 5.64 3.70
CA GLY A 78 -7.19 5.86 3.72
C GLY A 78 -7.97 4.57 3.98
N LEU A 79 -7.61 3.47 3.32
CA LEU A 79 -8.23 2.16 3.52
C LEU A 79 -7.99 1.60 4.93
N VAL A 80 -6.79 1.77 5.49
CA VAL A 80 -6.49 1.40 6.88
C VAL A 80 -7.38 2.18 7.85
N ALA A 81 -7.48 3.50 7.67
CA ALA A 81 -8.32 4.36 8.51
C ALA A 81 -9.81 3.97 8.41
N LEU A 82 -10.30 3.64 7.20
CA LEU A 82 -11.65 3.16 6.98
C LEU A 82 -11.90 1.81 7.69
N GLY A 83 -11.00 0.84 7.54
CA GLY A 83 -11.07 -0.45 8.23
C GLY A 83 -11.14 -0.28 9.75
N HIS A 84 -10.32 0.62 10.29
CA HIS A 84 -10.30 0.93 11.73
C HIS A 84 -11.58 1.60 12.22
N ARG A 85 -12.14 2.52 11.42
CA ARG A 85 -13.43 3.15 11.71
C ARG A 85 -14.59 2.14 11.69
N VAL A 86 -14.58 1.19 10.77
CA VAL A 86 -15.58 0.12 10.73
C VAL A 86 -15.44 -0.80 11.95
N ALA A 87 -14.22 -1.20 12.31
CA ALA A 87 -13.97 -2.09 13.44
C ALA A 87 -14.33 -1.47 14.80
N SER A 88 -14.00 -0.19 15.00
CA SER A 88 -14.37 0.56 16.21
C SER A 88 -15.89 0.66 16.36
N ARG A 89 -16.61 1.02 15.28
CA ARG A 89 -18.09 1.05 15.27
C ARG A 89 -18.71 -0.31 15.60
N ARG A 90 -18.12 -1.42 15.13
CA ARG A 90 -18.62 -2.78 15.46
C ARG A 90 -18.37 -3.13 16.93
N ARG A 91 -17.20 -2.80 17.48
CA ARG A 91 -16.88 -3.03 18.90
C ARG A 91 -17.78 -2.23 19.84
N SER A 92 -18.11 -0.98 19.52
CA SER A 92 -19.04 -0.17 20.32
C SER A 92 -20.49 -0.66 20.28
N ARG A 93 -20.86 -1.52 19.34
CA ARG A 93 -22.20 -2.11 19.21
C ARG A 93 -22.34 -3.48 19.88
N MET A 94 -21.25 -4.11 20.34
CA MET A 94 -21.36 -5.34 21.12
C MET A 94 -21.81 -4.96 22.53
N PRO A 95 -23.02 -5.34 22.96
CA PRO A 95 -23.47 -5.11 24.32
C PRO A 95 -22.51 -5.85 25.27
N ALA A 96 -22.13 -5.19 26.36
CA ALA A 96 -21.58 -5.91 27.49
C ALA A 96 -22.66 -6.89 27.96
N VAL A 97 -22.52 -8.17 27.64
CA VAL A 97 -23.23 -9.22 28.38
C VAL A 97 -22.59 -9.22 29.76
N ALA A 98 -23.24 -8.51 30.68
CA ALA A 98 -22.97 -8.50 32.11
C ALA A 98 -23.53 -9.77 32.76
#